data_AF-A0A2Z3GGW8-F1
#
_entry.id   AF-A0A2Z3GGW8-F1
#
_cell.length_a   1.000
_cell.length_b   1.000
_cell.length_c   1.000
_cell.angle_alpha   90.00
_cell.angle_beta   90.00
_cell.angle_gamma   90.00
#
_symmetry.space_group_name_H-M   'P 1'
#
loop_
_entity.id
_entity.type
_entity.pdbx_description
1 polymer ?
#
loop_
_entity_poly.entity_id
_entity_poly.type
_entity_poly.pdbx_seq_one_letter_code
_entity_poly.pdbx_strand_id
1 'polypeptide(L)'
;MGYKSLTEQYLDSVGLFQEAIVSLLATLAKQERVRLSEPTKAGMARRWAEGLPMGPPVKSAAVIEQIRALKVSGLSNYAISKALAISASTVAKYLTA
;
A
#
# COMPACT_ATOMS: atom_id res chain seq x y z
N MET A 1 -3.91 26.03 16.92
CA MET A 1 -4.59 26.35 15.64
C MET A 1 -5.99 25.77 15.74
N GLY A 2 -7.03 26.60 15.72
CA GLY A 2 -8.42 26.16 15.82
C GLY A 2 -9.18 26.43 14.52
N TYR A 3 -10.24 25.67 14.27
CA TYR A 3 -11.11 25.79 13.10
C TYR A 3 -12.49 26.25 13.53
N LYS A 4 -13.09 27.16 12.75
CA LYS A 4 -14.47 27.60 12.95
C LYS A 4 -15.18 27.72 11.61
N SER A 5 -16.27 26.98 11.43
CA SER A 5 -17.11 27.12 10.26
C SER A 5 -18.01 28.35 10.36
N LEU A 6 -18.17 29.07 9.24
CA LEU A 6 -19.06 30.24 9.13
C LEU A 6 -20.50 29.85 8.81
N THR A 7 -20.71 28.65 8.25
CA THR A 7 -22.02 28.13 7.84
C THR A 7 -22.56 27.08 8.82
N GLU A 8 -21.67 26.35 9.51
CA GLU A 8 -22.01 25.27 10.43
C GLU A 8 -21.49 25.59 11.84
N GLN A 9 -22.27 26.33 12.62
CA GLN A 9 -21.82 26.87 13.91
C GLN A 9 -21.41 25.80 14.94
N TYR A 10 -21.87 24.56 14.79
CA TYR A 10 -21.48 23.42 15.63
C TYR A 10 -20.07 22.87 15.31
N LEU A 11 -19.47 23.29 14.20
CA LEU A 11 -18.09 22.98 13.83
C LEU A 11 -17.16 24.13 14.27
N ASP A 12 -17.09 24.34 15.57
CA ASP A 12 -16.20 25.31 16.21
C ASP A 12 -15.26 24.61 17.19
N SER A 13 -13.99 24.54 16.83
CA SER A 13 -12.92 23.94 17.62
C SER A 13 -12.06 24.99 18.33
N VAL A 14 -12.57 26.21 18.53
CA VAL A 14 -11.86 27.33 19.20
C VAL A 14 -12.32 27.52 20.64
N GLY A 15 -13.45 26.91 21.04
CA GLY A 15 -14.06 27.07 22.37
C GLY A 15 -13.76 25.94 23.37
N LEU A 16 -14.39 26.04 24.55
CA LEU A 16 -14.26 25.09 25.68
C LEU A 16 -14.56 23.63 25.30
N PHE A 17 -15.36 23.40 24.26
CA PHE A 17 -15.78 22.07 23.80
C PHE A 17 -14.93 21.51 22.65
N GLN A 18 -13.81 22.14 22.31
CA GLN A 18 -12.93 21.72 21.22
C GLN A 18 -12.63 20.21 21.23
N GLU A 19 -12.18 19.67 22.36
CA GLU A 19 -11.78 18.26 22.47
C GLU A 19 -12.95 17.30 22.23
N ALA A 20 -14.14 17.65 22.72
CA ALA A 20 -15.35 16.85 22.54
C ALA A 20 -15.80 16.85 21.07
N ILE A 21 -15.79 18.02 20.42
CA ILE A 21 -16.19 18.17 19.02
C ILE A 21 -15.22 17.43 18.11
N VAL A 22 -13.91 17.59 18.31
CA VAL A 22 -12.88 16.88 17.52
C VAL A 22 -13.01 15.37 17.69
N SER A 23 -13.23 14.89 18.91
CA SER A 23 -13.40 13.45 19.18
C SER A 23 -14.66 12.88 18.53
N LEU A 24 -15.77 13.60 18.58
CA LEU A 24 -17.02 13.20 17.93
C LEU A 24 -16.85 13.11 16.41
N LEU A 25 -16.27 14.14 15.78
CA LEU A 25 -16.05 14.15 14.35
C LEU A 25 -15.06 13.05 13.91
N ALA A 26 -14.01 12.84 14.68
CA ALA A 26 -13.04 11.77 14.42
C ALA A 26 -13.70 10.37 14.49
N THR A 27 -14.55 10.14 15.48
CA THR A 27 -15.27 8.85 15.62
C THR A 27 -16.28 8.65 14.49
N LEU A 28 -17.04 9.68 14.12
CA LEU A 28 -17.97 9.63 13.00
C LEU A 28 -17.24 9.36 11.67
N ALA A 29 -16.16 10.09 11.39
CA ALA A 29 -15.34 9.90 10.20
C ALA A 29 -14.75 8.47 10.13
N LYS A 30 -14.35 7.91 11.28
CA LYS A 30 -13.88 6.51 11.36
C LYS A 30 -15.00 5.53 11.00
N GLN A 31 -16.23 5.74 11.47
CA GLN A 31 -17.38 4.91 11.13
C GLN A 31 -17.71 5.00 9.64
N GLU A 32 -17.76 6.21 9.08
CA GLU A 32 -18.02 6.42 7.66
C GLU A 32 -16.94 5.77 6.79
N ARG A 33 -15.67 5.89 7.16
CA ARG A 33 -14.56 5.21 6.47
C ARG A 33 -14.76 3.69 6.43
N VAL A 34 -15.22 3.08 7.53
CA VAL A 34 -15.49 1.64 7.56
C VAL A 34 -16.59 1.31 6.56
N ARG A 35 -17.74 2.00 6.63
CA ARG A 35 -18.87 1.83 5.71
C ARG A 35 -18.47 1.98 4.23
N LEU A 36 -17.69 2.99 3.90
CA LEU A 36 -17.21 3.22 2.53
C LEU A 36 -16.21 2.15 2.07
N SER A 37 -15.42 1.58 2.99
CA SER A 37 -14.41 0.57 2.66
C SER A 37 -14.97 -0.84 2.44
N GLU A 38 -16.16 -1.13 2.99
CA GLU A 38 -16.76 -2.47 2.96
C GLU A 38 -16.96 -3.03 1.55
N PRO A 39 -17.53 -2.30 0.58
CA PRO A 39 -17.70 -2.81 -0.78
C PRO A 39 -16.36 -3.14 -1.45
N THR A 40 -15.33 -2.31 -1.24
CA THR A 40 -13.98 -2.54 -1.78
C THR A 40 -13.37 -3.80 -1.19
N LYS A 41 -13.49 -4.01 0.13
CA LYS A 41 -13.02 -5.23 0.79
C LYS A 41 -13.75 -6.47 0.28
N ALA A 42 -15.07 -6.40 0.12
CA ALA A 42 -15.87 -7.50 -0.44
C ALA A 42 -15.48 -7.80 -1.91
N GLY A 43 -15.21 -6.77 -2.72
CA GLY A 43 -14.70 -6.91 -4.07
C GLY A 43 -13.32 -7.58 -4.12
N MET A 44 -12.38 -7.14 -3.28
CA MET A 44 -11.06 -7.75 -3.17
C MET A 44 -11.12 -9.20 -2.69
N ALA A 45 -11.96 -9.50 -1.69
CA ALA A 45 -12.15 -10.86 -1.19
C ALA A 45 -12.66 -11.82 -2.26
N ARG A 46 -13.60 -11.37 -3.11
CA ARG A 46 -14.05 -12.14 -4.28
C ARG A 46 -12.93 -12.41 -5.28
N ARG A 47 -12.18 -11.38 -5.68
CA ARG A 47 -11.04 -11.55 -6.60
C ARG A 47 -9.96 -12.47 -6.05
N TRP A 48 -9.71 -12.40 -4.74
CA TRP A 48 -8.80 -13.32 -4.07
C TRP A 48 -9.30 -14.76 -4.13
N ALA A 49 -10.59 -15.01 -3.89
CA ALA A 49 -11.20 -16.33 -3.98
C ALA A 49 -11.20 -16.90 -5.41
N GLU A 50 -11.29 -16.04 -6.42
CA GLU A 50 -11.12 -16.39 -7.83
C GLU A 50 -9.66 -16.68 -8.22
N GLY A 51 -8.70 -16.49 -7.30
CA GLY A 51 -7.28 -16.73 -7.55
C GLY A 51 -6.61 -15.66 -8.41
N LEU A 52 -7.23 -14.48 -8.57
CA LEU A 52 -6.61 -13.40 -9.34
C LEU A 52 -5.42 -12.81 -8.58
N PRO A 53 -4.31 -12.48 -9.27
CA PRO A 53 -3.14 -11.88 -8.64
C PRO A 53 -3.50 -10.53 -8.02
N MET A 54 -3.16 -10.36 -6.74
CA MET A 54 -3.35 -9.13 -5.98
C MET A 54 -2.00 -8.56 -5.57
N GLY A 55 -1.82 -7.25 -5.77
CA GLY A 55 -0.59 -6.53 -5.44
C GLY A 55 0.23 -6.11 -6.67
N PRO A 56 1.47 -5.63 -6.44
CA PRO A 56 2.34 -5.18 -7.53
C PRO A 56 2.67 -6.31 -8.51
N PRO A 57 2.83 -6.01 -9.80
CA PRO A 57 3.20 -7.01 -10.78
C PRO A 57 4.57 -7.62 -10.43
N VAL A 58 4.65 -8.95 -10.47
CA VAL A 58 5.92 -9.68 -10.38
C VAL A 58 6.72 -9.50 -11.68
N LYS A 59 8.05 -9.61 -11.59
CA LYS A 59 8.89 -9.69 -12.79
C LYS A 59 8.51 -10.92 -13.61
N SER A 60 8.64 -10.82 -14.92
CA SER A 60 8.34 -11.93 -15.83
C SER A 60 9.25 -13.12 -15.55
N ALA A 61 8.75 -14.33 -15.84
CA ALA A 61 9.51 -15.57 -15.69
C ALA A 61 10.86 -15.51 -16.43
N ALA A 62 10.88 -14.91 -17.63
CA ALA A 62 12.10 -14.72 -18.42
C ALA A 62 13.19 -13.94 -17.66
N VAL A 63 12.82 -12.86 -16.96
CA VAL A 63 13.79 -12.07 -16.17
C VAL A 63 14.28 -12.85 -14.96
N ILE A 64 13.40 -13.61 -14.31
CA ILE A 64 13.77 -14.45 -13.16
C ILE A 64 14.76 -15.53 -13.57
N GLU A 65 14.53 -16.20 -14.70
CA GLU A 65 15.45 -17.20 -15.24
C GLU A 65 16.79 -16.60 -15.67
N GLN A 66 16.79 -15.39 -16.24
CA GLN A 66 18.05 -14.66 -16.52
C GLN A 66 18.84 -14.36 -15.23
N ILE A 67 18.17 -13.93 -14.15
CA ILE A 67 18.81 -13.71 -12.85
C ILE A 67 19.48 -15.00 -12.35
N ARG A 68 18.77 -16.13 -12.43
CA ARG A 68 19.28 -17.45 -12.01
C ARG A 68 20.46 -17.90 -12.86
N ALA A 69 20.35 -17.79 -14.19
CA ALA A 69 21.41 -18.16 -15.12
C ALA A 69 22.71 -17.36 -14.88
N LEU A 70 22.59 -16.03 -14.73
CA LEU A 70 23.73 -15.16 -14.44
C LEU A 70 24.33 -15.43 -13.06
N LYS A 71 23.52 -15.87 -12.10
CA LYS A 71 24.02 -16.27 -10.78
C LYS A 71 24.83 -17.57 -10.85
N VAL A 72 24.33 -18.56 -11.59
CA VAL A 72 25.04 -19.84 -11.83
C VAL A 72 26.36 -19.62 -12.56
N SER A 73 26.44 -18.63 -13.46
CA SER A 73 27.69 -18.25 -14.13
C SER A 73 28.71 -17.52 -13.21
N GLY A 74 28.43 -17.40 -11.91
CA GLY A 74 29.35 -16.84 -10.92
C GLY A 74 29.30 -15.33 -10.75
N LEU A 75 28.34 -14.62 -11.37
CA LEU A 75 28.24 -13.16 -11.23
C LEU A 75 27.78 -12.74 -9.83
N SER A 76 28.30 -11.62 -9.35
CA SER A 76 27.83 -10.99 -8.11
C SER A 76 26.44 -10.39 -8.30
N ASN A 77 25.66 -10.28 -7.22
CA ASN A 77 24.33 -9.68 -7.29
C ASN A 77 24.37 -8.24 -7.82
N TYR A 78 25.45 -7.50 -7.54
CA TYR A 78 25.68 -6.17 -8.08
C TYR A 78 25.92 -6.19 -9.59
N ALA A 79 26.74 -7.11 -10.10
CA ALA A 79 26.97 -7.26 -11.54
C ALA A 79 25.67 -7.62 -12.29
N ILE A 80 24.87 -8.54 -11.74
CA ILE A 80 23.55 -8.91 -12.27
C ILE A 80 22.61 -7.69 -12.28
N SER A 81 22.62 -6.90 -11.20
CA SER A 81 21.78 -5.69 -11.09
C SER A 81 22.07 -4.68 -12.21
N LYS A 82 23.35 -4.51 -12.57
CA LYS A 82 23.79 -3.62 -13.65
C LYS A 82 23.46 -4.19 -15.02
N ALA A 83 23.65 -5.49 -15.23
CA ALA A 83 23.37 -6.15 -16.50
C ALA A 83 21.87 -6.13 -16.85
N LEU A 84 21.00 -6.32 -15.86
CA LEU A 84 19.54 -6.42 -16.06
C LEU A 84 18.78 -5.12 -15.73
N ALA A 85 19.49 -4.04 -15.38
CA ALA A 85 18.91 -2.75 -14.98
C ALA A 85 17.81 -2.87 -13.90
N ILE A 86 18.03 -3.74 -12.92
CA ILE A 86 17.13 -3.98 -11.77
C ILE A 86 17.90 -3.79 -10.46
N SER A 87 17.22 -3.43 -9.37
CA SER A 87 17.91 -3.21 -8.09
C SER A 87 18.55 -4.51 -7.57
N ALA A 88 19.70 -4.40 -6.89
CA ALA A 88 20.35 -5.54 -6.25
C ALA A 88 19.44 -6.23 -5.20
N SER A 89 18.55 -5.48 -4.55
CA SER A 89 17.52 -6.02 -3.65
C SER A 89 16.49 -6.88 -4.39
N THR A 90 16.11 -6.49 -5.60
CA THR A 90 15.19 -7.29 -6.45
C THR A 90 15.89 -8.57 -6.91
N VAL A 91 17.17 -8.50 -7.30
CA VAL A 91 17.98 -9.68 -7.64
C VAL A 91 18.03 -10.65 -6.45
N ALA A 92 18.37 -10.17 -5.25
CA ALA A 92 18.43 -11.00 -4.06
C ALA A 92 17.08 -11.65 -3.73
N LYS A 93 15.97 -10.89 -3.85
CA LYS A 93 14.61 -11.41 -3.64
C LYS A 93 14.29 -12.62 -4.50
N TYR A 94 14.71 -12.64 -5.77
CA TYR A 94 14.44 -13.74 -6.71
C TYR A 94 15.44 -14.89 -6.64
N LEU A 95 16.51 -14.76 -5.84
CA LEU A 95 17.50 -15.82 -5.60
C LEU A 95 17.25 -16.57 -4.28
N THR A 96 16.61 -15.93 -3.30
CA THR A 96 16.23 -16.55 -2.01
C THR A 96 14.86 -17.24 -2.06
N ALA A 97 14.09 -17.02 -3.13
CA ALA A 97 12.74 -17.55 -3.32
C ALA A 97 12.71 -18.87 -4.09
#